data_AF-A0A8T4WJE2-F1
#
_entry.id   AF-A0A8T4WJE2-F1
#
_cell.length_a   1.000
_cell.length_b   1.000
_cell.length_c   1.000
_cell.angle_alpha   90.00
_cell.angle_beta   90.00
_cell.angle_gamma   90.00
#
_symmetry.space_group_name_H-M   'P 1'
#
loop_
_entity.id
_entity.type
_entity.pdbx_description
1 polymer ?
#
loop_
_entity_poly.entity_id
_entity_poly.type
_entity_poly.pdbx_seq_one_letter_code
_entity_poly.pdbx_strand_id
1 'polypeptide(L)'
;MSRSKENLVISIGGSILLPDDEDISELTDLAEMLQRNSKDRDLYLVVGGGRTARQYITWGRSLEADEATLDELGIATSRLNARLLIIALKGDVYPGPAESFDEAMSAGSHYSMVTMGGTHPGHTTDAVAA
;
A
#
# COMPACT_ATOMS: atom_id res chain seq x y z
N MET A 1 -11.73 -24.13 6.74
CA MET A 1 -11.13 -24.74 5.53
C MET A 1 -9.93 -23.90 5.16
N SER A 2 -8.72 -24.46 5.27
CA SER A 2 -7.49 -23.74 4.92
C SER A 2 -7.47 -23.53 3.41
N ARG A 3 -7.47 -22.28 2.95
CA ARG A 3 -7.12 -21.97 1.56
C ARG A 3 -5.66 -22.36 1.37
N SER A 4 -5.36 -23.29 0.47
CA SER A 4 -3.98 -23.61 0.06
C SER A 4 -3.60 -22.77 -1.16
N LYS A 5 -3.84 -21.46 -1.09
CA LYS A 5 -3.38 -20.51 -2.11
C LYS A 5 -1.98 -20.06 -1.75
N GLU A 6 -1.15 -19.85 -2.78
CA GLU A 6 0.19 -19.31 -2.59
C GLU A 6 0.07 -17.85 -2.17
N ASN A 7 0.74 -17.48 -1.07
CA ASN A 7 0.82 -16.09 -0.61
C ASN A 7 1.85 -15.36 -1.46
N LEU A 8 1.48 -14.21 -2.02
CA LEU A 8 2.38 -13.35 -2.78
C LEU A 8 2.37 -11.94 -2.18
N VAL A 9 3.54 -11.48 -1.76
CA VAL A 9 3.75 -10.10 -1.32
C VAL A 9 4.25 -9.28 -2.51
N ILE A 10 3.64 -8.12 -2.75
CA ILE A 10 3.97 -7.21 -3.86
C ILE A 10 4.23 -5.82 -3.29
N SER A 11 5.45 -5.32 -3.46
CA SER A 11 5.77 -3.89 -3.23
C SER A 11 5.34 -3.08 -4.46
N ILE A 12 4.48 -2.09 -4.23
CA ILE A 12 3.96 -1.18 -5.25
C ILE A 12 4.55 0.21 -4.99
N GLY A 13 5.40 0.66 -5.89
CA GLY A 13 5.98 1.99 -5.83
C GLY A 13 4.90 3.08 -5.88
N GLY A 14 4.91 4.00 -4.91
CA GLY A 14 3.88 5.05 -4.81
C GLY A 14 3.83 6.02 -5.99
N SER A 15 4.85 6.04 -6.85
CA SER A 15 4.82 6.81 -8.10
C SER A 15 3.87 6.24 -9.15
N ILE A 16 3.52 4.96 -9.07
CA ILE A 16 2.60 4.29 -9.99
C ILE A 16 1.13 4.66 -9.69
N LEU A 17 0.84 5.06 -8.44
CA LEU A 17 -0.53 5.34 -8.00
C LEU A 17 -0.96 6.80 -8.19
N LEU A 18 0.00 7.68 -8.40
CA LEU A 18 -0.20 9.11 -8.64
C LEU A 18 0.76 9.54 -9.75
N PRO A 19 0.45 9.23 -11.02
CA PRO A 19 1.15 9.82 -12.15
C PRO A 19 0.95 11.35 -12.16
N ASP A 20 1.83 12.05 -12.84
CA ASP A 20 1.82 13.52 -12.90
C ASP A 20 0.63 14.10 -13.65
N ASP A 21 -0.08 13.23 -14.33
CA ASP A 21 -1.15 13.51 -15.26
C ASP A 21 -2.46 13.07 -14.58
N GLU A 22 -3.58 13.74 -14.84
CA GLU A 22 -4.91 13.35 -14.32
C GLU A 22 -5.40 11.97 -14.82
N ASP A 23 -4.54 11.19 -15.49
CA ASP A 23 -4.83 9.88 -16.03
C ASP A 23 -4.68 8.78 -14.97
N ILE A 24 -5.78 8.09 -14.70
CA ILE A 24 -5.87 6.96 -13.76
C ILE A 24 -5.78 5.59 -14.47
N SER A 25 -5.42 5.57 -15.75
CA SER A 25 -5.31 4.35 -16.56
C SER A 25 -4.34 3.35 -15.94
N GLU A 26 -3.14 3.78 -15.54
CA GLU A 26 -2.13 2.92 -14.91
C GLU A 26 -2.63 2.27 -13.61
N LEU A 27 -3.34 3.03 -12.77
CA LEU A 27 -3.95 2.53 -11.54
C LEU A 27 -5.03 1.48 -11.85
N THR A 28 -5.84 1.75 -12.88
CA THR A 28 -6.94 0.86 -13.28
C THR A 28 -6.38 -0.46 -13.84
N ASP A 29 -5.38 -0.39 -14.72
CA ASP A 29 -4.73 -1.55 -15.32
C ASP A 29 -4.02 -2.40 -14.26
N LEU A 30 -3.33 -1.74 -13.31
CA LEU A 30 -2.73 -2.40 -12.15
C LEU A 30 -3.78 -3.14 -11.32
N ALA A 31 -4.88 -2.46 -10.97
CA ALA A 31 -5.95 -3.06 -10.18
C ALA A 31 -6.56 -4.29 -10.88
N GLU A 32 -6.82 -4.20 -12.18
CA GLU A 32 -7.33 -5.34 -12.95
C GLU A 32 -6.34 -6.52 -12.99
N MET A 33 -5.04 -6.23 -13.15
CA MET A 33 -4.00 -7.25 -13.11
C MET A 33 -3.96 -7.96 -11.76
N LEU A 34 -4.00 -7.21 -10.66
CA LEU A 34 -4.00 -7.75 -9.29
C LEU A 34 -5.23 -8.62 -9.04
N GLN A 35 -6.42 -8.18 -9.49
CA GLN A 35 -7.65 -8.96 -9.40
C GLN A 35 -7.63 -10.27 -10.18
N ARG A 36 -6.97 -10.29 -11.35
CA ARG A 36 -6.79 -11.54 -12.10
C ARG A 36 -5.93 -12.52 -11.32
N ASN A 37 -4.85 -12.04 -10.70
CA ASN A 37 -3.92 -12.88 -9.93
C ASN A 37 -4.50 -13.36 -8.59
N SER A 38 -5.37 -12.58 -7.94
CA SER A 38 -5.98 -12.96 -6.66
C SER A 38 -6.96 -14.14 -6.74
N LYS A 39 -7.35 -14.54 -7.96
CA LYS A 39 -8.15 -15.74 -8.19
C LYS A 39 -7.43 -17.02 -7.77
N ASP A 40 -6.11 -17.05 -7.92
CA ASP A 40 -5.28 -18.25 -7.68
C ASP A 40 -4.31 -18.06 -6.50
N ARG A 41 -4.12 -16.84 -6.02
CA ARG A 41 -3.15 -16.45 -4.98
C ARG A 41 -3.81 -15.54 -3.95
N ASP A 42 -3.33 -15.56 -2.71
CA ASP A 42 -3.68 -14.54 -1.73
C ASP A 42 -2.60 -13.44 -1.81
N LEU A 43 -3.01 -12.20 -2.03
CA LEU A 43 -2.10 -11.09 -2.32
C LEU A 43 -1.97 -10.15 -1.13
N TYR A 44 -0.73 -9.82 -0.77
CA TYR A 44 -0.39 -8.83 0.24
C TYR A 44 0.32 -7.67 -0.47
N LEU A 45 -0.33 -6.52 -0.53
CA LEU A 45 0.08 -5.39 -1.36
C LEU A 45 0.65 -4.28 -0.46
N VAL A 46 1.94 -3.99 -0.56
CA VAL A 46 2.56 -2.92 0.23
C VAL A 46 2.75 -1.70 -0.67
N VAL A 47 2.11 -0.60 -0.31
CA VAL A 47 2.04 0.59 -1.15
C VAL A 47 2.97 1.69 -0.63
N GLY A 48 3.83 2.23 -1.50
CA GLY A 48 4.72 3.35 -1.21
C GLY A 48 4.03 4.73 -1.21
N GLY A 49 4.67 5.73 -0.59
CA GLY A 49 4.17 7.11 -0.50
C GLY A 49 4.41 8.00 -1.74
N GLY A 50 5.32 7.61 -2.63
CA GLY A 50 5.50 8.26 -3.95
C GLY A 50 5.95 9.73 -3.90
N ARG A 51 5.46 10.53 -4.86
CA ARG A 51 5.78 11.97 -4.95
C ARG A 51 5.17 12.77 -3.81
N THR A 52 3.92 12.48 -3.47
CA THR A 52 3.21 13.15 -2.38
C THR A 52 3.98 13.04 -1.07
N ALA A 53 4.47 11.84 -0.70
CA ALA A 53 5.24 11.68 0.52
C ALA A 53 6.52 12.53 0.50
N ARG A 54 7.26 12.53 -0.63
CA ARG A 54 8.47 13.34 -0.80
C ARG A 54 8.19 14.84 -0.65
N GLN A 55 7.06 15.32 -1.17
CA GLN A 55 6.64 16.73 -1.03
C GLN A 55 6.33 17.09 0.42
N TYR A 56 5.49 16.30 1.09
CA TYR A 56 5.14 16.53 2.49
C TYR A 56 6.36 16.46 3.42
N ILE A 57 7.25 15.48 3.20
CA ILE A 57 8.52 15.36 3.93
C ILE A 57 9.40 16.60 3.70
N THR A 58 9.48 17.09 2.45
CA THR A 58 10.27 18.30 2.12
C THR A 58 9.73 19.55 2.81
N TRP A 59 8.41 19.73 2.80
CA TRP A 59 7.76 20.84 3.48
C TRP A 59 7.91 20.73 5.00
N GLY A 60 7.68 19.55 5.58
CA GLY A 60 7.87 19.31 7.01
C GLY A 60 9.31 19.60 7.45
N ARG A 61 10.31 19.19 6.64
CA ARG A 61 11.73 19.47 6.93
C ARG A 61 12.04 20.97 6.87
N SER A 62 11.41 21.69 5.95
CA SER A 62 11.53 23.16 5.84
C SER A 62 10.85 23.89 7.01
N LEU A 63 9.98 23.21 7.75
CA LEU A 63 9.33 23.66 8.99
C LEU A 63 10.03 23.13 10.25
N GLU A 64 11.25 22.58 10.11
CA GLU A 64 12.09 22.10 11.23
C GLU A 64 11.49 20.91 12.02
N ALA A 65 10.61 20.12 11.41
CA ALA A 65 10.12 18.88 12.01
C ALA A 65 11.24 17.84 12.16
N ASP A 66 11.19 17.04 13.22
CA ASP A 66 12.12 15.93 13.45
C ASP A 66 11.87 14.76 12.49
N GLU A 67 12.87 13.90 12.30
CA GLU A 67 12.79 12.79 11.33
C GLU A 67 11.68 11.76 11.65
N ALA A 68 11.31 11.57 12.92
CA ALA A 68 10.20 10.68 13.26
C ALA A 68 8.86 11.27 12.79
N THR A 69 8.66 12.58 12.99
CA THR A 69 7.51 13.31 12.43
C THR A 69 7.49 13.26 10.90
N LEU A 70 8.65 13.35 10.24
CA LEU A 70 8.72 13.23 8.77
C LEU A 70 8.37 11.82 8.29
N ASP A 71 8.80 10.79 9.00
CA ASP A 71 8.43 9.41 8.71
C ASP A 71 6.93 9.18 8.88
N GLU A 72 6.29 9.77 9.89
CA GLU A 72 4.84 9.74 10.06
C GLU A 72 4.10 10.32 8.84
N LEU A 73 4.60 11.41 8.25
CA LEU A 73 4.04 11.96 7.00
C LEU A 73 4.20 10.98 5.83
N GLY A 74 5.35 10.31 5.74
CA GLY A 74 5.59 9.26 4.75
C GLY A 74 4.62 8.09 4.90
N ILE A 75 4.43 7.61 6.12
CA ILE A 75 3.51 6.53 6.48
C ILE A 75 2.07 6.94 6.17
N ALA A 76 1.62 8.11 6.62
CA ALA A 76 0.27 8.60 6.37
C ALA A 76 -0.03 8.69 4.86
N THR A 77 0.92 9.19 4.07
CA THR A 77 0.77 9.28 2.62
C THR A 77 0.73 7.91 1.95
N SER A 78 1.58 6.97 2.38
CA SER A 78 1.56 5.60 1.86
C SER A 78 0.22 4.89 2.14
N ARG A 79 -0.37 5.12 3.32
CA ARG A 79 -1.69 4.59 3.68
C ARG A 79 -2.81 5.27 2.90
N LEU A 80 -2.67 6.55 2.56
CA LEU A 80 -3.60 7.25 1.66
C LEU A 80 -3.58 6.63 0.26
N ASN A 81 -2.39 6.36 -0.28
CA ASN A 81 -2.23 5.67 -1.56
C ASN A 81 -2.80 4.25 -1.52
N ALA A 82 -2.58 3.52 -0.42
CA ALA A 82 -3.17 2.19 -0.22
C ALA A 82 -4.71 2.23 -0.25
N ARG A 83 -5.33 3.25 0.36
CA ARG A 83 -6.78 3.46 0.29
C ARG A 83 -7.26 3.72 -1.13
N LEU A 84 -6.51 4.52 -1.92
CA LEU A 84 -6.84 4.75 -3.32
C LEU A 84 -6.79 3.44 -4.13
N LEU A 85 -5.77 2.61 -3.90
CA LEU A 85 -5.69 1.29 -4.53
C LEU A 85 -6.86 0.38 -4.11
N ILE A 86 -7.25 0.37 -2.83
CA ILE A 86 -8.43 -0.39 -2.36
C ILE A 86 -9.70 0.06 -3.09
N ILE A 87 -9.88 1.36 -3.37
CA ILE A 87 -11.04 1.86 -4.13
C ILE A 87 -11.02 1.32 -5.57
N ALA A 88 -9.84 1.26 -6.20
CA ALA A 88 -9.69 0.71 -7.55
C ALA A 88 -9.89 -0.81 -7.58
N LEU A 89 -9.45 -1.51 -6.53
CA LEU A 89 -9.64 -2.94 -6.36
C LEU A 89 -11.10 -3.27 -5.99
N LYS A 90 -11.80 -3.91 -6.91
CA LYS A 90 -13.13 -4.51 -6.66
C LYS A 90 -12.99 -5.95 -6.15
N GLY A 91 -14.01 -6.44 -5.45
CA GLY A 91 -14.11 -7.85 -5.06
C GLY A 91 -13.64 -8.12 -3.63
N ASP A 92 -12.91 -9.21 -3.44
CA ASP A 92 -12.54 -9.76 -2.12
C ASP A 92 -11.27 -9.10 -1.56
N VAL A 93 -11.42 -7.87 -1.08
CA VAL A 93 -10.35 -6.99 -0.60
C VAL A 93 -10.64 -6.54 0.84
N TYR A 94 -9.63 -6.54 1.71
CA TYR A 94 -9.75 -5.98 3.06
C TYR A 94 -10.08 -4.47 2.98
N PRO A 95 -11.10 -3.96 3.70
CA PRO A 95 -11.66 -2.62 3.46
C PRO A 95 -10.79 -1.44 3.92
N GLY A 96 -9.56 -1.69 4.36
CA GLY A 96 -8.62 -0.66 4.78
C GLY A 96 -7.17 -1.12 4.63
N PRO A 97 -6.20 -0.20 4.69
CA PRO A 97 -4.80 -0.59 4.81
C PRO A 97 -4.57 -1.22 6.19
N ALA A 98 -4.06 -2.44 6.23
CA ALA A 98 -3.60 -3.03 7.48
C ALA A 98 -2.39 -2.24 8.02
N GLU A 99 -2.40 -1.98 9.33
CA GLU A 99 -1.41 -1.14 10.00
C GLU A 99 -0.27 -1.94 10.62
N SER A 100 -0.44 -3.26 10.72
CA SER A 100 0.53 -4.21 11.27
C SER A 100 0.53 -5.53 10.51
N PHE A 101 1.61 -6.31 10.66
CA PHE A 101 1.70 -7.65 10.08
C PHE A 101 0.65 -8.60 10.64
N ASP A 102 0.36 -8.52 11.94
CA ASP A 102 -0.66 -9.36 12.59
C ASP A 102 -2.06 -9.06 12.04
N GLU A 103 -2.39 -7.78 11.83
CA GLU A 103 -3.63 -7.39 11.18
C GLU A 103 -3.69 -7.90 9.74
N ALA A 104 -2.59 -7.77 8.99
CA ALA A 104 -2.55 -8.25 7.61
C ALA A 104 -2.75 -9.76 7.51
N MET A 105 -2.11 -10.54 8.39
CA MET A 105 -2.27 -11.99 8.50
C MET A 105 -3.69 -12.39 8.91
N SER A 106 -4.28 -11.67 9.88
CA SER A 106 -5.67 -11.89 10.29
C SER A 106 -6.64 -11.60 9.14
N ALA A 107 -6.45 -10.48 8.42
CA ALA A 107 -7.26 -10.10 7.27
C ALA A 107 -7.15 -11.12 6.13
N GLY A 108 -5.94 -11.65 5.86
CA GLY A 108 -5.71 -12.65 4.82
C GLY A 108 -6.45 -13.98 5.03
N SER A 109 -6.93 -14.25 6.25
CA SER A 109 -7.80 -15.40 6.52
C SER A 109 -9.23 -15.24 5.99
N HIS A 110 -9.64 -14.01 5.70
CA HIS A 110 -10.99 -13.64 5.26
C HIS A 110 -11.04 -13.01 3.87
N TYR A 111 -9.96 -12.38 3.42
CA TYR A 111 -9.88 -11.64 2.16
C TYR A 111 -8.73 -12.15 1.29
N SER A 112 -8.95 -12.24 -0.03
CA SER A 112 -7.92 -12.65 -1.00
C SER A 112 -6.88 -11.58 -1.28
N MET A 113 -7.16 -10.32 -0.92
CA MET A 113 -6.25 -9.20 -1.10
C MET A 113 -6.24 -8.34 0.15
N VAL A 114 -5.05 -8.08 0.68
CA VAL A 114 -4.81 -7.21 1.83
C VAL A 114 -3.80 -6.16 1.42
N THR A 115 -4.12 -4.89 1.64
CA THR A 115 -3.21 -3.77 1.32
C THR A 115 -2.60 -3.23 2.61
N MET A 116 -1.37 -2.75 2.53
CA MET A 116 -0.62 -2.10 3.61
C MET A 116 0.02 -0.82 3.09
N GLY A 117 0.41 0.06 4.01
CA GLY A 117 1.35 1.15 3.76
C GLY A 117 2.62 0.95 4.59
N GLY A 118 3.29 2.05 4.94
CA GLY A 118 4.30 2.07 5.97
C GLY A 118 3.72 1.68 7.34
N THR A 119 4.55 1.05 8.17
CA THR A 119 4.16 0.52 9.48
C THR A 119 4.78 1.31 10.62
N HIS A 120 6.09 1.60 10.55
CA HIS A 120 6.85 2.27 11.61
C HIS A 120 7.90 3.22 11.03
N PRO A 121 8.25 4.31 11.75
CA PRO A 121 9.37 5.17 11.40
C PRO A 121 10.67 4.42 11.20
N GLY A 122 11.55 4.94 10.33
CA GLY A 122 12.84 4.35 9.99
C GLY A 122 12.80 3.19 8.98
N HIS A 123 11.62 2.78 8.48
CA HIS A 123 11.49 1.69 7.50
C HIS A 123 10.84 2.17 6.19
N THR A 124 11.45 1.80 5.06
CA THR A 124 10.83 1.97 3.74
C THR A 124 9.73 0.92 3.54
N THR A 125 8.82 1.16 2.59
CA THR A 125 7.79 0.17 2.25
C THR A 125 8.37 -1.10 1.63
N ASP A 126 9.57 -1.03 1.04
CA ASP A 126 10.29 -2.23 0.60
C ASP A 126 10.77 -3.08 1.78
N ALA A 127 11.14 -2.45 2.91
CA ALA A 127 11.45 -3.17 4.15
C ALA A 127 10.19 -3.75 4.83
N VAL A 128 9.00 -3.18 4.56
CA VAL A 128 7.72 -3.76 5.01
C VAL A 128 7.30 -4.95 4.14
N ALA A 129 7.71 -5.00 2.88
CA ALA A 129 7.37 -6.07 1.94
C ALA A 129 8.29 -7.30 2.01
N ALA A 130 9.50 -7.16 2.55
CA ALA A 130 10.50 -8.21 2.68
C ALA A 130 10.25 -9.13 3.88
#